data_AF-A0A7W0QPT1-F1
#
_entry.id   AF-A0A7W0QPT1-F1
#
_cell.length_a   1.000
_cell.length_b   1.000
_cell.length_c   1.000
_cell.angle_alpha   90.00
_cell.angle_beta   90.00
_cell.angle_gamma   90.00
#
_symmetry.space_group_name_H-M   'P 1'
#
loop_
_entity.id
_entity.type
_entity.pdbx_description
1 polymer ?
#
loop_
_entity_poly.entity_id
_entity_poly.type
_entity_poly.pdbx_seq_one_letter_code
_entity_poly.pdbx_strand_id
1 'polypeptide(L)'
;QIMLLDIVFSLDSVITAVGMADDLSIMVTAVVVAVGIMMFAAESISSFVNRHPTVKVLALSFLLLIGLSLIGDGFGMHIPKGYVYFAMGFSLFVEMINLRLRKAVTPVKLHQPYVADTKSTTASKTV
;
A
#
# COMPACT_ATOMS: atom_id res chain seq x y z
N GLN A 1 -5.36 2.12 -15.31
CA GLN A 1 -4.31 2.48 -14.32
C GLN A 1 -3.69 1.26 -13.61
N ILE A 2 -4.27 0.06 -13.73
CA ILE A 2 -3.73 -1.24 -13.29
C ILE A 2 -2.27 -1.46 -13.72
N MET A 3 -1.95 -1.09 -14.96
CA MET A 3 -0.64 -1.27 -15.58
C MET A 3 0.53 -0.65 -14.79
N LEU A 4 0.32 0.50 -14.12
CA LEU A 4 1.41 1.18 -13.41
C LEU A 4 1.80 0.39 -12.15
N LEU A 5 0.82 -0.19 -11.46
CA LEU A 5 1.08 -0.95 -10.24
C LEU A 5 1.72 -2.30 -10.52
N ASP A 6 1.32 -2.94 -11.62
CA ASP A 6 1.87 -4.22 -12.07
C ASP A 6 3.35 -4.07 -12.49
N ILE A 7 3.70 -2.95 -13.13
CA ILE A 7 5.09 -2.61 -13.45
C ILE A 7 5.92 -2.40 -12.18
N VAL A 8 5.41 -1.63 -11.21
CA VAL A 8 6.11 -1.36 -9.95
C VAL A 8 6.34 -2.65 -9.15
N PHE A 9 5.32 -3.51 -9.08
CA PHE A 9 5.39 -4.77 -8.32
C PHE A 9 6.31 -5.79 -8.99
N SER A 10 6.28 -5.91 -10.32
CA SER A 10 7.20 -6.77 -11.07
C SER A 10 8.65 -6.30 -10.97
N LEU A 11 8.89 -4.98 -10.93
CA LEU A 11 10.22 -4.42 -10.69
C LEU A 11 10.76 -4.78 -9.30
N ASP A 12 9.94 -4.63 -8.25
CA ASP A 12 10.34 -4.89 -6.86
C ASP A 12 10.79 -6.34 -6.65
N SER A 13 10.05 -7.31 -7.18
CA SER A 13 10.41 -8.74 -7.13
C SER A 13 11.72 -9.09 -7.83
N VAL A 14 12.04 -8.43 -8.96
CA VAL A 14 13.32 -8.63 -9.66
C VAL A 14 14.44 -7.98 -8.84
N ILE A 15 14.24 -6.74 -8.40
CA ILE A 15 15.22 -5.98 -7.62
C ILE A 15 15.54 -6.69 -6.31
N THR A 16 14.54 -7.21 -5.60
CA THR A 16 14.69 -7.94 -4.36
C THR A 16 15.46 -9.25 -4.57
N ALA A 17 15.16 -10.01 -5.63
CA ALA A 17 15.91 -11.23 -5.96
C ALA A 17 17.38 -10.93 -6.30
N VAL A 18 17.64 -9.87 -7.06
CA VAL A 18 18.99 -9.42 -7.43
C VAL A 18 19.76 -8.90 -6.22
N GLY A 19 19.09 -8.18 -5.31
CA GLY A 19 19.70 -7.64 -4.10
C GLY A 19 20.02 -8.69 -3.04
N MET A 20 19.49 -9.91 -3.14
CA MET A 20 19.64 -10.98 -2.14
C MET A 20 20.58 -12.10 -2.54
N ALA A 21 20.71 -12.42 -3.82
CA ALA A 21 21.39 -13.60 -4.28
C ALA A 21 22.84 -13.31 -4.71
N ASP A 22 23.78 -14.08 -4.16
CA ASP A 22 25.20 -13.98 -4.52
C ASP A 22 25.52 -14.86 -5.75
N ASP A 23 24.77 -15.95 -5.95
CA ASP A 23 24.93 -16.88 -7.08
C ASP A 23 24.06 -16.50 -8.28
N LEU A 24 24.72 -16.17 -9.38
CA LEU A 24 24.08 -15.80 -10.65
C LEU A 24 23.09 -16.87 -11.13
N SER A 25 23.44 -18.15 -10.98
CA SER A 25 22.56 -19.26 -11.38
C SER A 25 21.27 -19.29 -10.56
N ILE A 26 21.36 -19.11 -9.24
CA ILE A 26 20.19 -19.12 -8.35
C ILE A 26 19.31 -17.90 -8.64
N MET A 27 19.93 -16.73 -8.82
CA MET A 27 19.24 -15.48 -9.16
C MET A 27 18.39 -15.61 -10.42
N VAL A 28 18.96 -16.14 -11.51
CA VAL A 28 18.23 -16.29 -12.79
C VAL A 28 17.04 -17.23 -12.62
N THR A 29 17.21 -18.40 -11.99
CA THR A 29 16.10 -19.32 -11.75
C THR A 29 15.01 -18.70 -10.86
N ALA A 30 15.39 -18.00 -9.78
CA ALA A 30 14.44 -17.38 -8.86
C ALA A 30 13.62 -16.28 -9.55
N VAL A 31 14.27 -15.42 -10.35
CA VAL A 31 13.59 -14.36 -11.10
C VAL A 31 12.62 -14.94 -12.12
N VAL A 32 13.02 -15.97 -12.88
CA VAL A 32 12.13 -16.60 -13.88
C VAL A 32 10.90 -17.21 -13.22
N VAL A 33 11.08 -17.93 -12.10
CA VAL A 33 9.96 -18.50 -11.33
C VAL A 33 9.07 -17.39 -10.75
N ALA A 34 9.66 -16.35 -10.17
CA ALA A 34 8.91 -15.23 -9.61
C ALA A 34 8.08 -14.50 -10.67
N VAL A 35 8.64 -14.21 -11.83
CA VAL A 35 7.92 -13.60 -12.96
C VAL A 35 6.78 -14.50 -13.42
N GLY A 36 6.98 -15.81 -13.54
CA GLY A 36 5.92 -16.76 -13.88
C GLY A 36 4.75 -16.72 -12.89
N ILE A 37 5.05 -16.73 -11.58
CA ILE A 37 4.03 -16.64 -10.52
C ILE A 37 3.30 -15.29 -10.57
N MET A 38 4.03 -14.19 -10.76
CA MET A 38 3.43 -12.87 -10.84
C MET A 38 2.52 -12.71 -12.05
N MET A 39 2.90 -13.21 -13.22
CA MET A 39 2.02 -13.18 -14.39
C MET A 39 0.72 -13.94 -14.14
N PHE A 40 0.80 -15.09 -13.47
CA PHE A 40 -0.39 -15.86 -13.09
C PHE A 40 -1.25 -15.13 -12.04
N ALA A 41 -0.61 -14.43 -11.10
CA ALA A 41 -1.29 -13.73 -10.01
C ALA A 41 -1.65 -12.27 -10.29
N ALA A 42 -1.22 -11.70 -11.43
CA ALA A 42 -1.28 -10.27 -11.73
C ALA A 42 -2.71 -9.70 -11.60
N GLU A 43 -3.70 -10.41 -12.13
CA GLU A 43 -5.10 -9.98 -12.07
C GLU A 43 -5.66 -10.00 -10.63
N SER A 44 -5.30 -11.02 -9.85
CA SER A 44 -5.71 -11.15 -8.45
C SER A 44 -5.03 -10.11 -7.55
N ILE A 45 -3.74 -9.86 -7.75
CA ILE A 45 -2.98 -8.85 -7.01
C ILE A 45 -3.50 -7.45 -7.36
N SER A 46 -3.67 -7.17 -8.64
CA SER A 46 -4.18 -5.88 -9.13
C SER A 46 -5.57 -5.56 -8.56
N SER A 47 -6.50 -6.52 -8.58
CA SER A 47 -7.84 -6.30 -8.05
C SER A 47 -7.85 -6.06 -6.54
N PHE A 48 -7.00 -6.77 -5.78
CA PHE A 48 -6.84 -6.56 -4.34
C PHE A 48 -6.30 -5.16 -4.03
N VAL A 49 -5.26 -4.73 -4.73
CA VAL A 49 -4.61 -3.43 -4.48
C VAL A 49 -5.50 -2.26 -4.94
N ASN A 50 -6.30 -2.43 -6.00
CA ASN A 50 -7.28 -1.42 -6.39
C ASN A 50 -8.40 -1.26 -5.35
N ARG A 51 -8.78 -2.35 -4.67
CA ARG A 51 -9.82 -2.32 -3.63
C ARG A 51 -9.32 -1.72 -2.31
N HIS A 52 -8.01 -1.73 -2.07
CA HIS A 52 -7.37 -1.25 -0.85
C HIS A 52 -6.31 -0.17 -1.13
N PRO A 53 -6.69 1.13 -1.12
CA PRO A 53 -5.78 2.23 -1.48
C PRO A 53 -4.52 2.32 -0.61
N THR A 54 -4.62 1.94 0.66
CA THR A 54 -3.51 1.91 1.61
C THR A 54 -2.46 0.85 1.25
N VAL A 55 -2.88 -0.28 0.68
CA VAL A 55 -1.97 -1.31 0.16
C VAL A 55 -1.19 -0.81 -1.06
N LYS A 56 -1.80 0.01 -1.93
CA LYS A 56 -1.08 0.64 -3.06
C LYS A 56 0.06 1.53 -2.56
N VAL A 57 -0.18 2.32 -1.52
CA VAL A 57 0.85 3.18 -0.92
C VAL A 57 1.95 2.35 -0.28
N LEU A 58 1.58 1.26 0.41
CA LEU A 58 2.53 0.32 1.01
C LEU A 58 3.46 -0.32 -0.04
N ALA A 59 2.93 -0.77 -1.19
CA ALA A 59 3.73 -1.33 -2.28
C ALA A 59 4.71 -0.31 -2.87
N LEU A 60 4.27 0.93 -3.12
CA LEU A 60 5.15 2.01 -3.58
C LEU A 60 6.26 2.33 -2.56
N SER A 61 5.93 2.26 -1.27
CA SER A 61 6.89 2.49 -0.18
C SER A 61 7.94 1.38 -0.11
N PHE A 62 7.58 0.13 -0.38
CA PHE A 62 8.52 -0.99 -0.42
C PHE A 62 9.52 -0.86 -1.55
N LEU A 63 9.05 -0.52 -2.77
CA LEU A 63 9.97 -0.23 -3.89
C LEU A 63 10.97 0.86 -3.50
N LEU A 64 10.49 1.96 -2.91
CA LEU A 64 11.37 3.06 -2.49
C LEU A 64 12.36 2.62 -1.41
N LEU A 65 11.92 1.85 -0.42
CA LEU A 65 12.77 1.33 0.66
C LEU A 65 13.86 0.42 0.12
N ILE A 66 13.51 -0.53 -0.76
CA ILE A 66 14.46 -1.43 -1.41
C ILE A 66 15.41 -0.65 -2.33
N GLY A 67 14.89 0.30 -3.10
CA GLY A 67 15.67 1.18 -3.96
C GLY A 67 16.72 1.99 -3.18
N LEU A 68 16.33 2.60 -2.05
CA LEU A 68 17.27 3.29 -1.17
C LEU A 68 18.27 2.33 -0.51
N SER A 69 17.82 1.14 -0.09
CA SER A 69 18.70 0.12 0.50
C SER A 69 19.81 -0.27 -0.47
N LEU A 70 19.48 -0.50 -1.74
CA LEU A 70 20.44 -0.89 -2.76
C LEU A 70 21.40 0.24 -3.14
N ILE A 71 20.90 1.48 -3.17
CA ILE A 71 21.77 2.65 -3.35
C ILE A 71 22.77 2.72 -2.18
N GLY A 72 22.29 2.54 -0.93
CA GLY A 72 23.15 2.49 0.26
C GLY A 72 24.20 1.38 0.20
N ASP A 73 23.79 0.17 -0.14
CA ASP A 73 24.70 -0.97 -0.31
C ASP A 73 25.72 -0.70 -1.43
N GLY A 74 25.30 -0.05 -2.53
CA GLY A 74 26.18 0.39 -3.62
C GLY A 74 27.20 1.46 -3.22
N PHE A 75 26.89 2.29 -2.22
CA PHE A 75 27.81 3.23 -1.59
C PHE A 75 28.67 2.60 -0.47
N GLY A 76 28.57 1.29 -0.25
CA GLY A 76 29.31 0.55 0.78
C GLY A 76 28.70 0.65 2.18
N MET A 77 27.58 1.35 2.34
CA MET A 77 26.79 1.33 3.58
C MET A 77 25.94 0.06 3.59
N HIS A 78 26.45 -0.99 4.22
CA HIS A 78 25.75 -2.26 4.33
C HIS A 78 24.56 -2.10 5.27
N ILE A 79 23.36 -1.89 4.72
CA ILE A 79 22.14 -1.90 5.53
C ILE A 79 21.80 -3.38 5.79
N PRO A 80 21.75 -3.83 7.07
CA PRO A 80 21.48 -5.23 7.32
C PRO A 80 20.08 -5.59 6.81
N LYS A 81 20.04 -6.51 5.84
CA LYS A 81 18.82 -6.90 5.11
C LYS A 81 17.68 -7.34 6.04
N GLY A 82 18.02 -7.89 7.21
CA GLY A 82 17.05 -8.26 8.25
C GLY A 82 16.18 -7.09 8.73
N TYR A 83 16.73 -5.87 8.85
CA TYR A 83 15.93 -4.70 9.24
C TYR A 83 14.93 -4.31 8.15
N VAL A 84 15.34 -4.43 6.89
CA VAL A 84 14.49 -4.18 5.73
C VAL A 84 13.34 -5.18 5.66
N TYR A 85 13.63 -6.48 5.80
CA TYR A 85 12.58 -7.51 5.82
C TYR A 85 11.66 -7.38 7.04
N PHE A 86 12.21 -7.03 8.20
CA PHE A 86 11.41 -6.77 9.40
C PHE A 86 10.49 -5.57 9.22
N ALA A 87 10.98 -4.46 8.65
CA ALA A 87 10.18 -3.27 8.37
C ALA A 87 9.03 -3.59 7.39
N MET A 88 9.30 -4.34 6.31
CA MET A 88 8.28 -4.76 5.36
C MET A 88 7.23 -5.68 6.02
N GLY A 89 7.66 -6.69 6.76
CA GLY A 89 6.76 -7.61 7.46
C GLY A 89 5.91 -6.90 8.52
N PHE A 90 6.50 -6.02 9.32
CA PHE A 90 5.80 -5.23 10.33
C PHE A 90 4.79 -4.28 9.69
N SER A 91 5.15 -3.61 8.60
CA SER A 91 4.25 -2.71 7.85
C SER A 91 3.04 -3.46 7.30
N LEU A 92 3.25 -4.64 6.69
CA LEU A 92 2.16 -5.50 6.23
C LEU A 92 1.24 -5.95 7.37
N PHE A 93 1.82 -6.30 8.53
CA PHE A 93 1.06 -6.70 9.70
C PHE A 93 0.17 -5.58 10.24
N VAL A 94 0.73 -4.37 10.39
CA VAL A 94 -0.02 -3.18 10.81
C VAL A 94 -1.10 -2.85 9.78
N GLU A 95 -0.80 -2.94 8.49
CA GLU A 95 -1.78 -2.70 7.44
C GLU A 95 -2.91 -3.74 7.45
N MET A 96 -2.62 -5.02 7.71
CA MET A 96 -3.66 -6.04 7.90
C MET A 96 -4.59 -5.70 9.06
N ILE A 97 -4.06 -5.21 10.18
CA ILE A 97 -4.86 -4.75 11.32
C ILE A 97 -5.71 -3.53 10.92
N ASN A 98 -5.10 -2.56 10.25
CA ASN A 98 -5.76 -1.34 9.78
C ASN A 98 -6.93 -1.65 8.83
N LEU A 99 -6.74 -2.57 7.88
CA LEU A 99 -7.78 -3.04 6.97
C LEU A 99 -8.95 -3.72 7.68
N ARG A 100 -8.67 -4.47 8.77
CA ARG A 100 -9.72 -5.11 9.60
C ARG A 100 -10.51 -4.07 10.40
N LEU A 101 -9.84 -3.10 11.01
CA LEU A 101 -10.46 -2.04 11.81
C LEU A 101 -11.29 -1.06 10.97
N ARG A 102 -10.85 -0.72 9.75
CA ARG A 102 -11.55 0.24 8.88
C ARG A 102 -12.95 -0.21 8.45
N LYS A 103 -13.22 -1.52 8.44
CA LYS A 103 -14.58 -2.03 8.19
C LYS A 103 -15.57 -1.70 9.31
N ALA A 104 -15.11 -1.33 10.50
CA ALA A 104 -15.93 -1.08 11.68
C ALA A 104 -16.27 0.40 11.94
N VAL A 105 -15.75 1.34 11.14
CA VAL A 105 -15.99 2.77 11.36
C VAL A 105 -17.25 3.19 10.63
N THR A 106 -18.41 3.07 11.28
CA THR A 106 -19.62 3.78 10.87
C THR A 106 -19.34 5.28 10.92
N PRO A 107 -19.58 6.04 9.84
CA PRO A 107 -19.35 7.48 9.83
C PRO A 107 -20.17 8.12 10.95
N VAL A 108 -19.52 8.85 11.86
CA VAL A 108 -20.20 9.65 12.87
C VAL A 108 -21.01 10.70 12.13
N LYS A 109 -22.35 10.55 12.13
CA LYS A 109 -23.26 11.56 11.59
C LYS A 109 -23.14 12.79 12.48
N LEU A 110 -22.42 13.81 12.02
CA LEU A 110 -22.48 15.11 12.66
C LEU A 110 -23.90 15.66 12.50
N HIS A 111 -24.57 15.91 13.62
CA HIS A 111 -25.86 16.60 13.65
C HIS A 111 -25.73 17.93 12.91
N GLN A 112 -26.67 18.20 12.00
CA GLN A 112 -26.72 19.47 11.28
C GLN A 112 -26.84 20.63 12.27
N PRO A 113 -26.29 21.82 11.96
CA PRO A 113 -26.48 23.01 12.77
C PRO A 113 -27.97 23.29 12.91
N TYR A 114 -28.47 23.40 14.14
CA TYR A 114 -29.83 23.83 14.43
C TYR A 114 -30.03 25.24 13.88
N VAL A 115 -30.73 25.35 12.75
CA VAL A 115 -31.22 26.63 12.23
C VAL A 115 -32.54 26.88 12.94
N ALA A 116 -32.53 27.79 13.91
CA ALA A 116 -33.75 28.23 14.59
C ALA A 116 -34.74 28.76 13.52
N ASP A 117 -35.91 28.15 13.45
CA ASP A 117 -36.95 28.51 12.50
C ASP A 117 -37.58 29.85 12.95
N THR A 118 -37.07 30.96 12.42
CA THR A 118 -37.60 32.31 12.66
C THR A 118 -38.90 32.52 11.85
N LYS A 119 -39.91 31.68 12.08
CA LYS A 119 -41.25 31.82 11.50
C LYS A 119 -42.35 31.64 12.55
N SER A 120 -42.44 32.58 13.50
CA SER A 120 -43.64 32.69 14.34
C SER A 120 -43.90 34.07 14.98
N THR A 121 -43.54 35.19 14.34
CA THR A 121 -43.83 36.54 14.93
C THR A 121 -44.31 37.62 13.94
N THR A 122 -44.85 37.27 12.77
CA THR A 122 -45.43 38.30 11.86
C THR A 122 -46.84 37.99 11.34
N ALA A 123 -47.52 37.00 11.93
CA ALA A 123 -48.92 36.69 11.61
C ALA A 123 -49.90 37.00 12.77
N SER A 124 -49.48 37.82 13.74
CA SER A 124 -50.33 38.30 14.84
C SER A 124 -50.23 39.83 15.00
N LYS A 125 -50.36 40.55 13.89
CA LYS A 125 -50.94 41.90 13.88
C LYS A 125 -52.09 41.88 12.89
N THR A 126 -53.14 41.22 13.36
CA THR A 126 -54.50 41.28 12.86
C THR A 126 -55.08 42.65 13.17
N VAL A 127 -56.04 43.06 12.33
CA VAL A 127 -57.08 44.08 12.56
C VAL A 127 -56.70 45.52 12.21
#